data_AF-A0A920B7X5-F1
#
_entry.id   AF-A0A920B7X5-F1
#
_cell.length_a   1.000
_cell.length_b   1.000
_cell.length_c   1.000
_cell.angle_alpha   90.00
_cell.angle_beta   90.00
_cell.angle_gamma   90.00
#
_symmetry.space_group_name_H-M   'P 1'
#
loop_
_entity.id
_entity.type
_entity.pdbx_description
1 polymer ?
#
loop_
_entity_poly.entity_id
_entity_poly.type
_entity_poly.pdbx_seq_one_letter_code
_entity_poly.pdbx_strand_id
1 'polypeptide(L)' 'MKFESGVHRVQRVPETETSGRVHTSTATVAILAEADEIEVEINEKI' A
#
# COMPACT_ATOMS: atom_id res chain seq x y z
N MET A 1 -11.73 5.85 -6.39
CA MET A 1 -10.58 6.15 -5.51
C MET A 1 -9.27 6.31 -6.32
N LYS A 2 -9.24 7.01 -7.45
CA LYS A 2 -8.00 7.05 -8.26
C LYS A 2 -6.87 7.90 -7.65
N PHE A 3 -7.19 8.81 -6.73
CA PHE A 3 -6.25 9.77 -6.16
C PHE A 3 -5.63 9.29 -4.84
N GLU A 4 -6.15 8.19 -4.31
CA GLU A 4 -5.74 7.59 -3.05
C GLU A 4 -4.54 6.67 -3.25
N SER A 5 -4.12 6.42 -4.51
CA SER A 5 -2.89 5.67 -4.81
C SER A 5 -1.66 6.43 -4.33
N GLY A 6 -0.68 5.69 -3.80
CA GLY A 6 0.59 6.25 -3.34
C GLY A 6 0.90 5.90 -1.88
N VAL A 7 1.91 6.58 -1.34
CA VAL A 7 2.39 6.38 0.02
C VAL A 7 1.72 7.37 0.96
N HIS A 8 1.10 6.86 2.01
CA HIS A 8 0.45 7.63 3.06
C HIS A 8 1.31 7.59 4.31
N ARG A 9 1.57 8.76 4.91
CA ARG A 9 2.44 8.91 6.08
C ARG A 9 1.61 9.21 7.32
N VAL A 10 1.92 8.54 8.42
CA VAL A 10 1.37 8.84 9.74
C VAL A 10 2.50 9.18 10.72
N GLN A 11 2.26 10.18 11.55
CA GLN A 11 3.12 10.51 12.70
C GLN A 11 2.26 10.43 13.95
N ARG A 12 2.62 9.52 14.87
CA ARG A 12 1.86 9.30 16.10
C ARG A 12 2.76 8.74 17.19
N VAL A 13 2.30 8.80 18.44
CA VAL A 13 2.83 7.93 19.49
C VAL A 13 2.11 6.59 19.38
N PRO A 14 2.81 5.47 19.14
CA PRO A 14 2.17 4.15 19.08
C PRO A 14 1.58 3.74 20.44
N GLU A 15 0.50 2.96 20.42
CA GLU A 15 -0.12 2.42 21.65
C GLU A 15 0.85 1.55 22.46
N THR A 16 1.82 0.92 21.79
CA THR A 16 2.84 0.07 22.43
C THR A 16 4.05 0.85 22.95
N GLU A 17 4.13 2.18 22.72
CA GLU A 17 5.29 2.99 23.11
C GLU A 17 5.09 3.64 24.49
N THR A 18 6.01 3.40 25.41
CA THR A 18 5.86 3.82 26.82
C THR A 18 6.40 5.23 27.10
N SER A 19 7.35 5.74 26.29
CA SER A 19 8.03 7.01 26.59
C SER A 19 7.45 8.23 25.86
N GLY A 20 6.31 8.09 25.18
CA GLY A 20 5.68 9.18 24.44
C GLY A 20 6.42 9.61 23.18
N ARG A 21 7.33 8.77 22.65
CA ARG A 21 8.08 9.09 21.42
C ARG A 21 7.19 8.99 20.19
N VAL A 22 7.30 9.97 19.30
CA VAL A 22 6.59 9.98 18.02
C VAL A 22 7.31 9.08 17.03
N HIS A 23 6.59 8.12 16.48
CA HIS A 23 7.05 7.26 15.39
C HIS A 23 6.45 7.76 14.08
N THR A 24 7.26 7.74 13.02
CA THR A 24 6.79 7.98 11.65
C THR A 24 6.66 6.63 10.94
N SER A 25 5.49 6.36 10.37
CA SER A 25 5.23 5.16 9.58
C SER A 25 4.64 5.52 8.23
N THR A 26 4.75 4.62 7.26
CA THR A 26 4.18 4.78 5.93
C THR A 26 3.42 3.54 5.50
N ALA A 27 2.35 3.71 4.73
CA ALA A 27 1.59 2.63 4.10
C ALA A 27 1.36 2.95 2.62
N THR A 28 1.52 1.96 1.76
CA THR A 28 1.29 2.11 0.31
C THR A 28 -0.13 1.67 -0.03
N VAL A 29 -0.81 2.45 -0.85
CA VAL A 29 -2.13 2.13 -1.40
C VAL A 29 -1.97 1.98 -2.92
N ALA A 30 -2.28 0.80 -3.44
CA ALA A 30 -2.31 0.51 -4.87
C ALA A 30 -3.77 0.43 -5.34
N ILE A 31 -4.09 1.12 -6.42
CA ILE A 31 -5.45 1.19 -6.96
C ILE A 31 -5.36 0.90 -8.44
N LEU A 32 -5.91 -0.24 -8.83
CA LEU A 32 -5.95 -0.73 -10.19
C LEU A 32 -7.39 -0.65 -10.68
N ALA A 33 -7.56 -0.42 -11.97
CA ALA A 33 -8.86 -0.68 -12.60
C ALA A 33 -9.15 -2.18 -12.53
N GLU A 34 -10.44 -2.53 -12.48
CA GLU A 34 -10.86 -3.91 -12.70
C GLU A 34 -10.45 -4.31 -14.12
N ALA A 35 -9.86 -5.49 -14.26
CA ALA A 35 -9.41 -5.99 -15.56
C ALA A 35 -10.57 -6.66 -16.29
N ASP A 36 -10.69 -6.41 -17.59
CA ASP A 36 -11.58 -7.19 -18.46
C ASP A 36 -11.00 -8.61 -18.65
N GLU A 37 -11.87 -9.60 -18.86
CA GLU A 37 -11.44 -10.96 -19.20
C GLU A 37 -10.74 -10.95 -20.58
N ILE A 38 -9.42 -11.10 -20.57
CA ILE A 38 -8.61 -11.37 -21.76
C ILE A 38 -7.85 -12.68 -21.56
N GLU A 39 -7.62 -13.40 -22.65
CA GLU A 39 -6.84 -14.64 -22.64
C GLU A 39 -5.37 -14.30 -22.39
N VAL A 40 -4.91 -14.47 -21.14
CA VAL A 40 -3.53 -14.19 -20.74
C VAL A 40 -2.67 -15.43 -20.96
N GLU A 41 -1.88 -15.44 -22.03
CA GLU A 41 -0.90 -16.49 -22.29
C GLU A 41 0.39 -16.26 -21.47
N ILE A 42 0.53 -16.96 -20.35
CA ILE A 42 1.74 -16.92 -19.52
C ILE A 42 2.74 -17.93 -20.08
N ASN A 43 3.73 -17.45 -20.85
CA ASN A 43 4.83 -18.29 -21.31
C ASN A 43 5.77 -18.60 -20.12
N GLU A 44 5.66 -19.80 -19.55
CA GLU A 44 6.66 -20.33 -18.63
C GLU A 44 7.97 -20.56 -19.40
N LYS A 45 8.94 -19.64 -19.23
CA LYS A 45 10.31 -19.91 -19.65
C LYS A 45 11.01 -20.70 -18.54
N ILE A 46 11.27 -21.97 -18.84
CA ILE A 46 12.19 -22.86 -18.11
C ILE A 46 13.63 -22.52 -18.50
#